data_AF-A0A2V6PDG7-F1
#
_entry.id   AF-A0A2V6PDG7-F1
#
_cell.length_a   1.000
_cell.length_b   1.000
_cell.length_c   1.000
_cell.angle_alpha   90.00
_cell.angle_beta   90.00
_cell.angle_gamma   90.00
#
_symmetry.space_group_name_H-M   'P 1'
#
loop_
_entity.id
_entity.type
_entity.pdbx_description
1 polymer ?
#
loop_
_entity_poly.entity_id
_entity_poly.type
_entity_poly.pdbx_seq_one_letter_code
_entity_poly.pdbx_strand_id
1 'polypeptide(L)'
;MRILLVHNPKAGSEEHEGEDFIKALKRAGHKATYQSSKKKGIMKALKKKIDLVLVAGGDGTVSKVARRLVAMDSEIPLAVLPMGTANNFARSLGFCLSEKELIEQLNHGKCNTFDVGQARGPWGKRYFFEGAGAGLFADYMRAPKRDGKKDEPKSKAEAMRRHVKELRRRLQTYRARQWEIEVEGSDLSGRYLLWHAMNIRSVGPVLTLAADAKTNDGSFDFVGAREEDRALLLDYFDARVAGKRRKFPLRPKRLTKMRLRWTKWPLHFDDELWPAEDGKPPQQCEIELIVKNAALRIWRIE
;
A
#
# COMPACT_ATOMS: atom_id res chain seq x y z
N MET A 1 -2.02 -23.03 -17.07
CA MET A 1 -0.96 -22.82 -16.04
C MET A 1 -1.22 -23.67 -14.79
N ARG A 2 -0.20 -23.85 -13.94
CA ARG A 2 -0.31 -24.31 -12.54
C ARG A 2 -0.50 -23.11 -11.63
N ILE A 3 -1.69 -22.95 -11.08
CA ILE A 3 -2.08 -21.77 -10.31
C ILE A 3 -2.21 -22.14 -8.84
N LEU A 4 -1.56 -21.37 -7.97
CA LEU A 4 -1.89 -21.35 -6.56
C LEU A 4 -2.89 -20.23 -6.30
N LEU A 5 -4.12 -20.61 -5.95
CA LEU A 5 -5.14 -19.68 -5.47
C LEU A 5 -4.97 -19.47 -3.97
N VAL A 6 -4.65 -18.24 -3.57
CA VAL A 6 -4.70 -17.82 -2.17
C VAL A 6 -5.92 -16.93 -1.94
N HIS A 7 -6.88 -17.41 -1.15
CA HIS A 7 -8.18 -16.75 -1.00
C HIS A 7 -8.44 -16.31 0.44
N ASN A 8 -9.02 -15.13 0.63
CA ASN A 8 -9.61 -14.72 1.90
C ASN A 8 -11.13 -14.93 1.89
N PRO A 9 -11.66 -15.99 2.54
CA PRO A 9 -13.10 -16.28 2.54
C PRO A 9 -13.95 -15.25 3.28
N LYS A 10 -13.33 -14.27 3.95
CA LYS A 10 -14.01 -13.15 4.61
C LYS A 10 -13.85 -11.82 3.86
N ALA A 11 -13.34 -11.84 2.63
CA ALA A 11 -13.20 -10.63 1.81
C ALA A 11 -14.42 -10.49 0.89
N GLY A 12 -14.91 -9.26 0.76
CA GLY A 12 -16.07 -8.95 -0.06
C GLY A 12 -17.38 -9.02 0.72
N SER A 13 -18.47 -8.64 0.05
CA SER A 13 -19.85 -8.71 0.55
C SER A 13 -20.58 -9.98 0.11
N GLU A 14 -19.99 -10.72 -0.84
CA GLU A 14 -20.54 -11.96 -1.40
C GLU A 14 -19.84 -13.17 -0.75
N GLU A 15 -20.62 -14.20 -0.41
CA GLU A 15 -20.08 -15.48 0.04
C GLU A 15 -19.49 -16.22 -1.16
N HIS A 16 -18.22 -15.96 -1.46
CA HIS A 16 -17.50 -16.75 -2.45
C HIS A 16 -16.86 -17.96 -1.77
N GLU A 17 -17.21 -19.17 -2.22
CA GLU A 17 -16.50 -20.35 -1.80
C GLU A 17 -15.20 -20.53 -2.59
N GLY A 18 -14.14 -20.93 -1.90
CA GLY A 18 -12.85 -21.23 -2.55
C GLY A 18 -12.95 -22.28 -3.65
N GLU A 19 -13.95 -23.17 -3.57
CA GLU A 19 -14.19 -24.23 -4.55
C GLU A 19 -14.65 -23.69 -5.90
N ASP A 20 -15.44 -22.61 -5.92
CA ASP A 20 -16.00 -22.07 -7.15
C ASP A 20 -14.91 -21.44 -8.01
N PHE A 21 -13.99 -20.70 -7.39
CA PHE A 21 -12.77 -20.24 -8.07
C PHE A 21 -11.95 -21.39 -8.65
N ILE A 22 -11.80 -22.50 -7.91
CA ILE A 22 -11.06 -23.67 -8.41
C ILE A 22 -11.78 -24.30 -9.60
N LYS A 23 -13.11 -24.42 -9.56
CA LYS A 23 -13.91 -24.92 -10.68
C LYS A 23 -13.78 -24.00 -11.90
N ALA A 24 -13.86 -22.68 -11.70
CA ALA A 24 -13.72 -21.68 -12.77
C ALA A 24 -12.33 -21.74 -13.42
N LEU A 25 -11.26 -21.79 -12.63
CA LEU A 25 -9.89 -21.94 -13.13
C LEU A 25 -9.70 -23.26 -13.90
N LYS A 26 -10.30 -24.36 -13.44
CA LYS A 26 -10.26 -25.65 -14.15
C LYS A 26 -11.01 -25.60 -15.47
N ARG A 27 -12.19 -24.96 -15.51
CA ARG A 27 -12.96 -24.75 -16.75
C ARG A 27 -12.18 -23.90 -17.76
N ALA A 28 -11.40 -22.93 -17.29
CA ALA A 28 -10.47 -22.13 -18.10
C ALA A 28 -9.17 -22.88 -18.50
N GLY A 29 -9.07 -24.19 -18.22
CA GLY A 29 -7.93 -25.03 -18.63
C GLY A 29 -6.71 -24.92 -17.71
N HIS A 30 -6.87 -24.49 -16.46
CA HIS A 30 -5.76 -24.38 -15.50
C HIS A 30 -5.75 -25.51 -14.45
N LYS A 31 -4.54 -25.89 -14.03
CA LYS A 31 -4.34 -26.78 -12.87
C LYS A 31 -4.27 -25.89 -11.62
N ALA A 32 -5.34 -25.84 -10.83
CA ALA A 32 -5.41 -24.96 -9.66
C ALA A 32 -5.28 -25.72 -8.34
N THR A 33 -4.58 -25.12 -7.37
CA THR A 33 -4.51 -25.57 -5.98
C THR A 33 -4.99 -24.46 -5.04
N TYR A 34 -5.73 -24.83 -4.00
CA TYR A 34 -6.33 -23.88 -3.07
C TYR A 34 -5.53 -23.74 -1.78
N GLN A 35 -5.41 -22.50 -1.30
CA GLN A 35 -4.90 -22.19 0.04
C GLN A 35 -5.70 -21.02 0.64
N SER A 36 -6.36 -21.26 1.77
CA SER A 36 -6.97 -20.16 2.53
C SER A 36 -5.89 -19.27 3.17
N SER A 37 -6.07 -17.96 3.08
CA SER A 37 -5.22 -16.94 3.71
C SER A 37 -5.38 -16.83 5.23
N LYS A 38 -6.42 -17.47 5.79
CA LYS A 38 -6.70 -17.58 7.23
C LYS A 38 -6.08 -18.82 7.86
N LYS A 39 -5.67 -19.80 7.05
CA LYS A 39 -5.00 -21.02 7.51
C LYS A 39 -3.47 -20.89 7.36
N LYS A 40 -2.72 -21.61 8.19
CA LYS A 40 -1.29 -21.84 7.96
C LYS A 40 -1.13 -22.62 6.64
N GLY A 41 0.02 -22.47 5.96
CA GLY A 41 0.33 -23.27 4.77
C GLY A 41 0.75 -22.50 3.53
N ILE A 42 0.54 -21.18 3.45
CA ILE A 42 0.93 -20.37 2.28
C ILE A 42 2.39 -20.60 1.87
N MET A 43 3.34 -20.58 2.82
CA MET A 43 4.76 -20.84 2.53
C MET A 43 5.00 -22.25 1.97
N LYS A 44 4.32 -23.26 2.51
CA LYS A 44 4.43 -24.64 2.01
C LYS A 44 3.84 -24.75 0.60
N ALA A 45 2.74 -24.05 0.33
CA ALA A 45 2.12 -24.00 -0.98
C ALA A 45 3.04 -23.33 -2.01
N LEU A 46 3.62 -22.16 -1.67
CA LEU A 46 4.55 -21.41 -2.54
C LEU A 46 5.82 -22.18 -2.91
N LYS A 47 6.24 -23.17 -2.12
CA LYS A 47 7.39 -24.04 -2.44
C LYS A 47 7.08 -25.12 -3.47
N LYS A 48 5.82 -25.28 -3.90
CA LYS A 48 5.44 -26.23 -4.95
C LYS A 48 5.76 -25.64 -6.34
N LYS A 49 5.77 -26.50 -7.35
CA LYS A 49 5.92 -26.08 -8.75
C LYS A 49 4.67 -25.32 -9.21
N ILE A 50 4.77 -23.99 -9.23
CA ILE A 50 3.68 -23.05 -9.50
C ILE A 50 4.15 -22.09 -10.60
N ASP A 51 3.24 -21.77 -11.54
CA ASP A 51 3.50 -20.82 -12.62
C ASP A 51 2.94 -19.43 -12.30
N LEU A 52 1.89 -19.35 -11.45
CA LEU A 52 1.23 -18.11 -11.06
C LEU A 52 0.60 -18.24 -9.67
N VAL A 53 0.72 -17.20 -8.85
CA VAL A 53 -0.08 -17.04 -7.63
C VAL A 53 -1.23 -16.09 -7.92
N LEU A 54 -2.47 -16.57 -7.81
CA LEU A 54 -3.66 -15.73 -7.87
C LEU A 54 -4.15 -15.45 -6.45
N VAL A 55 -4.19 -14.19 -6.05
CA VAL A 55 -4.71 -13.78 -4.75
C VAL A 55 -6.10 -13.21 -4.89
N ALA A 56 -7.07 -13.87 -4.25
CA ALA A 56 -8.46 -13.40 -4.16
C ALA A 56 -8.70 -12.83 -2.77
N GLY A 57 -8.77 -11.50 -2.65
CA GLY A 57 -8.89 -10.83 -1.35
C GLY A 57 -8.67 -9.31 -1.39
N GLY A 58 -8.62 -8.69 -0.22
CA GLY A 58 -8.25 -7.28 -0.05
C GLY A 58 -6.74 -7.07 0.15
N ASP A 59 -6.33 -5.80 0.29
CA ASP A 59 -4.92 -5.38 0.39
C ASP A 59 -4.10 -6.17 1.42
N GLY A 60 -4.64 -6.41 2.62
CA GLY A 60 -3.94 -7.19 3.64
C GLY A 60 -3.65 -8.65 3.24
N THR A 61 -4.48 -9.28 2.40
CA THR A 61 -4.20 -10.61 1.85
C THR A 61 -3.15 -10.54 0.75
N VAL A 62 -3.24 -9.53 -0.12
CA VAL A 62 -2.31 -9.30 -1.22
C VAL A 62 -0.91 -9.03 -0.66
N SER A 63 -0.77 -8.05 0.25
CA SER A 63 0.49 -7.71 0.92
C SER A 63 1.07 -8.92 1.67
N LYS A 64 0.23 -9.73 2.33
CA LYS A 64 0.68 -10.95 3.01
C LYS A 64 1.37 -11.94 2.06
N VAL A 65 0.82 -12.15 0.86
CA VAL A 65 1.40 -13.06 -0.14
C VAL A 65 2.60 -12.41 -0.82
N ALA A 66 2.49 -11.15 -1.23
CA ALA A 66 3.56 -10.39 -1.86
C ALA A 66 4.83 -10.35 -0.98
N ARG A 67 4.70 -10.10 0.34
CA ARG A 67 5.87 -10.09 1.26
C ARG A 67 6.60 -11.43 1.29
N ARG A 68 5.87 -12.55 1.13
CA ARG A 68 6.47 -13.89 1.09
C ARG A 68 7.23 -14.13 -0.22
N LEU A 69 6.64 -13.73 -1.35
CA LEU A 69 7.29 -13.80 -2.65
C LEU A 69 8.60 -13.00 -2.64
N VAL A 70 8.56 -11.76 -2.15
CA VAL A 70 9.75 -10.90 -2.03
C VAL A 70 10.77 -11.46 -1.04
N ALA A 71 10.34 -12.01 0.10
CA ALA A 71 11.25 -12.59 1.09
C ALA A 71 11.96 -13.87 0.59
N MET A 72 11.37 -14.55 -0.39
CA MET A 72 11.94 -15.73 -1.04
C MET A 72 12.74 -15.39 -2.30
N ASP A 73 12.83 -14.10 -2.67
CA ASP A 73 13.33 -13.63 -3.97
C ASP A 73 12.72 -14.46 -5.13
N SER A 74 11.40 -14.65 -5.06
CA SER A 74 10.64 -15.52 -5.95
C SER A 74 10.34 -14.86 -7.30
N GLU A 75 10.59 -15.61 -8.38
CA GLU A 75 10.22 -15.22 -9.74
C GLU A 75 8.76 -15.57 -10.11
N ILE A 76 8.03 -16.28 -9.24
CA ILE A 76 6.62 -16.60 -9.46
C ILE A 76 5.80 -15.31 -9.48
N PRO A 77 5.07 -15.00 -10.58
CA PRO A 77 4.29 -13.80 -10.67
C PRO A 77 3.01 -13.85 -9.83
N LEU A 78 2.53 -12.66 -9.48
CA LEU A 78 1.32 -12.42 -8.70
C LEU A 78 0.23 -11.80 -9.57
N ALA A 79 -0.94 -12.44 -9.61
CA ALA A 79 -2.20 -11.84 -10.07
C ALA A 79 -3.11 -11.57 -8.88
N VAL A 80 -3.97 -10.56 -8.98
CA VAL A 80 -4.89 -10.19 -7.90
C VAL A 80 -6.32 -10.11 -8.42
N LEU A 81 -7.23 -10.79 -7.73
CA LEU A 81 -8.66 -10.56 -7.77
C LEU A 81 -9.06 -9.68 -6.57
N PRO A 82 -9.31 -8.38 -6.78
CA PRO A 82 -9.50 -7.41 -5.71
C PRO A 82 -10.91 -7.52 -5.09
N MET A 83 -11.03 -8.25 -3.98
CA MET A 83 -12.31 -8.49 -3.28
C MET A 83 -12.52 -7.61 -2.04
N GLY A 84 -11.54 -6.79 -1.66
CA GLY A 84 -11.63 -5.91 -0.48
C GLY A 84 -12.37 -4.59 -0.73
N THR A 85 -12.56 -3.81 0.34
CA THR A 85 -13.23 -2.50 0.26
C THR A 85 -12.35 -1.44 -0.40
N ALA A 86 -11.08 -1.33 -0.03
CA ALA A 86 -10.17 -0.30 -0.59
C ALA A 86 -9.51 -0.79 -1.90
N ASN A 87 -8.77 -1.89 -1.82
CA ASN A 87 -7.99 -2.49 -2.91
C ASN A 87 -6.98 -1.51 -3.51
N ASN A 88 -6.34 -0.70 -2.67
CA ASN A 88 -5.43 0.35 -3.13
C ASN A 88 -4.19 -0.24 -3.81
N PHE A 89 -3.62 -1.29 -3.21
CA PHE A 89 -2.46 -1.98 -3.77
C PHE A 89 -2.84 -2.66 -5.08
N ALA A 90 -3.92 -3.44 -5.10
CA ALA A 90 -4.38 -4.14 -6.31
C ALA A 90 -4.69 -3.17 -7.47
N ARG A 91 -5.33 -2.03 -7.18
CA ARG A 91 -5.63 -1.01 -8.20
C ARG A 91 -4.39 -0.31 -8.71
N SER A 92 -3.43 -0.04 -7.83
CA SER A 92 -2.14 0.55 -8.22
C SER A 92 -1.34 -0.38 -9.12
N LEU A 93 -1.56 -1.70 -9.00
CA LEU A 93 -1.02 -2.73 -9.89
C LEU A 93 -1.80 -2.87 -11.21
N GLY A 94 -2.92 -2.15 -11.40
CA GLY A 94 -3.76 -2.20 -12.59
C GLY A 94 -4.82 -3.32 -12.58
N PHE A 95 -5.06 -3.99 -11.46
CA PHE A 95 -6.11 -5.01 -11.37
C PHE A 95 -7.49 -4.36 -11.19
N CYS A 96 -8.23 -4.28 -12.29
CA CYS A 96 -9.56 -3.68 -12.36
C CYS A 96 -10.64 -4.61 -12.94
N LEU A 97 -10.26 -5.81 -13.40
CA LEU A 97 -11.16 -6.77 -14.04
C LEU A 97 -12.09 -7.44 -13.02
N SER A 98 -13.26 -7.86 -13.50
CA SER A 98 -14.13 -8.77 -12.76
C SER A 98 -13.48 -10.16 -12.60
N GLU A 99 -14.02 -10.97 -11.69
CA GLU A 99 -13.57 -12.37 -11.51
C GLU A 99 -13.57 -13.14 -12.82
N LYS A 100 -14.70 -13.09 -13.55
CA LYS A 100 -14.89 -13.84 -14.78
C LYS A 100 -13.88 -13.41 -15.84
N GLU A 101 -13.76 -12.10 -16.09
CA GLU A 101 -12.82 -11.55 -17.06
C GLU A 101 -11.37 -11.91 -16.71
N LEU A 102 -10.98 -11.78 -15.44
CA LEU A 102 -9.64 -12.11 -14.99
C LEU A 102 -9.33 -13.59 -15.29
N ILE A 103 -10.21 -14.51 -14.85
CA ILE A 103 -9.99 -15.95 -15.00
C ILE A 103 -9.95 -16.37 -16.47
N GLU A 104 -10.87 -15.88 -17.30
CA GLU A 104 -10.94 -16.22 -18.72
C GLU A 104 -9.72 -15.72 -19.50
N GLN A 105 -9.16 -14.57 -19.12
CA GLN A 105 -8.06 -13.93 -19.82
C GLN A 105 -6.68 -14.23 -19.24
N LEU A 106 -6.57 -15.05 -18.18
CA LEU A 106 -5.31 -15.32 -17.48
C LEU A 106 -4.16 -15.77 -18.40
N ASN A 107 -4.45 -16.50 -19.49
CA ASN A 107 -3.44 -16.94 -20.45
C ASN A 107 -2.84 -15.80 -21.29
N HIS A 108 -3.51 -14.65 -21.37
CA HIS A 108 -3.08 -13.48 -22.14
C HIS A 108 -2.32 -12.45 -21.30
N GLY A 109 -2.13 -12.72 -20.01
CA GLY A 109 -1.39 -11.82 -19.13
C GLY A 109 0.08 -11.71 -19.50
N LYS A 110 0.67 -10.57 -19.11
CA LYS A 110 2.09 -10.28 -19.25
C LYS A 110 2.72 -10.12 -17.87
N CYS A 111 3.93 -10.62 -17.73
CA CYS A 111 4.72 -10.45 -16.52
C CYS A 111 5.38 -9.07 -16.52
N ASN A 112 5.01 -8.25 -15.55
CA ASN A 112 5.57 -6.93 -15.28
C ASN A 112 6.40 -6.97 -14.00
N THR A 113 7.32 -6.02 -13.84
CA THR A 113 8.07 -5.83 -12.59
C THR A 113 7.37 -4.86 -11.66
N PHE A 114 7.61 -5.04 -10.37
CA PHE A 114 7.17 -4.14 -9.32
C PHE A 114 8.29 -3.93 -8.30
N ASP A 115 8.62 -2.68 -8.05
CA ASP A 115 9.58 -2.24 -7.07
C ASP A 115 8.97 -2.30 -5.68
N VAL A 116 9.75 -2.77 -4.71
CA VAL A 116 9.26 -2.97 -3.34
C VAL A 116 10.04 -2.12 -2.38
N GLY A 117 9.32 -1.49 -1.47
CA GLY A 117 9.94 -0.77 -0.38
C GLY A 117 10.50 -1.68 0.69
N GLN A 118 11.75 -1.46 1.07
CA GLN A 118 12.38 -2.14 2.20
C GLN A 118 12.74 -1.12 3.27
N ALA A 119 12.23 -1.34 4.48
CA ALA A 119 12.60 -0.59 5.67
C ALA A 119 13.49 -1.44 6.58
N ARG A 120 14.61 -0.88 7.02
CA ARG A 120 15.49 -1.45 8.04
C ARG A 120 15.45 -0.57 9.28
N GLY A 121 15.28 -1.18 10.45
CA GLY A 121 15.21 -0.47 11.72
C GLY A 121 15.36 -1.40 12.92
N PRO A 122 15.04 -0.94 14.14
CA PRO A 122 15.11 -1.74 15.37
C PRO A 122 14.34 -3.07 15.33
N TRP A 123 13.34 -3.19 14.46
CA TRP A 123 12.54 -4.41 14.24
C TRP A 123 13.11 -5.33 13.14
N GLY A 124 14.36 -5.09 12.71
CA GLY A 124 14.98 -5.79 11.60
C GLY A 124 14.51 -5.24 10.26
N LYS A 125 13.96 -6.11 9.40
CA LYS A 125 13.60 -5.80 8.02
C LYS A 125 12.08 -5.91 7.81
N ARG A 126 11.48 -4.91 7.18
CA ARG A 126 10.08 -4.87 6.73
C ARG A 126 10.00 -4.55 5.24
N TYR A 127 9.00 -5.11 4.57
CA TYR A 127 8.65 -4.73 3.20
C TYR A 127 7.31 -3.99 3.16
N PHE A 128 7.24 -2.94 2.34
CA PHE A 128 6.05 -2.14 2.07
C PHE A 128 5.88 -1.96 0.55
N PHE A 129 4.64 -1.73 0.09
CA PHE A 129 4.32 -1.71 -1.35
C PHE A 129 3.73 -0.39 -1.81
N GLU A 130 3.03 0.32 -0.93
CA GLU A 130 2.37 1.58 -1.24
C GLU A 130 3.26 2.77 -0.88
N GLY A 131 3.82 2.77 0.33
CA GLY A 131 4.72 3.81 0.79
C GLY A 131 4.98 3.74 2.28
N ALA A 132 5.87 4.62 2.74
CA ALA A 132 6.17 4.81 4.15
C ALA A 132 6.10 6.30 4.50
N GLY A 133 5.59 6.63 5.67
CA GLY A 133 5.38 8.03 6.03
C GLY A 133 5.22 8.30 7.50
N ALA A 134 5.14 9.58 7.83
CA ALA A 134 4.98 10.05 9.19
C ALA A 134 4.22 11.38 9.28
N GLY A 135 4.04 11.85 10.52
CA GLY A 135 3.37 13.10 10.81
C GLY A 135 1.86 12.95 10.77
N LEU A 136 1.17 13.89 10.12
CA LEU A 136 -0.29 13.97 10.09
C LEU A 136 -0.98 12.65 9.75
N PHE A 137 -0.46 11.88 8.77
CA PHE A 137 -1.07 10.60 8.36
C PHE A 137 -0.88 9.49 9.40
N ALA A 138 0.32 9.33 9.94
CA ALA A 138 0.58 8.33 10.98
C ALA A 138 -0.29 8.59 12.23
N ASP A 139 -0.40 9.86 12.65
CA ASP A 139 -1.25 10.22 13.79
C ASP A 139 -2.74 10.10 13.49
N TYR A 140 -3.15 10.30 12.24
CA TYR A 140 -4.50 10.04 11.79
C TYR A 140 -4.83 8.55 11.88
N MET A 141 -3.93 7.68 11.41
CA MET A 141 -4.09 6.22 11.49
C MET A 141 -4.10 5.71 12.93
N ARG A 142 -3.28 6.31 13.82
CA ARG A 142 -3.19 5.90 15.23
C ARG A 142 -4.41 6.30 16.05
N ALA A 143 -5.11 7.35 15.64
CA ALA A 143 -6.23 7.83 16.43
C ALA A 143 -7.36 6.80 16.46
N PRO A 144 -8.03 6.64 17.61
CA PRO A 144 -9.14 5.72 17.73
C PRO A 144 -10.17 6.03 16.64
N LYS A 145 -10.58 4.99 15.91
CA LYS A 145 -11.69 5.10 14.97
C LYS A 145 -12.89 5.54 15.78
N ARG A 146 -13.46 6.70 15.47
CA ARG A 146 -14.72 7.11 16.07
C ARG A 146 -15.79 6.14 15.55
N ASP A 147 -16.11 5.13 16.36
CA ASP A 147 -17.28 4.28 16.19
C ASP A 147 -18.54 5.12 16.43
N GLY A 148 -18.83 6.00 15.48
CA GLY A 148 -20.15 6.58 15.35
C GLY A 148 -20.94 5.68 14.43
N LYS A 149 -22.06 5.14 14.93
CA LYS A 149 -23.20 4.68 14.12
C LYS A 149 -23.66 5.80 13.19
N LYS A 150 -22.92 6.09 12.13
CA LYS A 150 -23.24 7.05 11.09
C LYS A 150 -23.21 6.31 9.77
N ASP A 151 -24.25 6.52 8.99
CA ASP A 151 -24.52 5.94 7.67
C ASP A 151 -23.25 5.45 6.97
N GLU A 152 -23.21 4.16 6.66
CA GLU A 152 -22.11 3.60 5.86
C GLU A 152 -21.94 4.45 4.59
N PRO A 153 -20.71 4.84 4.24
CA PRO A 153 -20.48 5.67 3.07
C PRO A 153 -21.01 4.95 1.83
N LYS A 154 -21.82 5.64 1.02
CA LYS A 154 -22.48 5.08 -0.18
C LYS A 154 -21.50 4.79 -1.31
N SER A 155 -20.26 5.29 -1.20
CA SER A 155 -19.20 5.04 -2.17
C SER A 155 -17.81 5.17 -1.56
N LYS A 156 -16.79 4.58 -2.22
CA LYS A 156 -15.38 4.75 -1.84
C LYS A 156 -14.93 6.22 -1.87
N ALA A 157 -15.49 7.01 -2.78
CA ALA A 157 -15.20 8.44 -2.86
C ALA A 157 -15.73 9.21 -1.64
N GLU A 158 -16.93 8.85 -1.16
CA GLU A 158 -17.50 9.43 0.05
C GLU A 158 -16.70 9.03 1.30
N ALA A 159 -16.32 7.76 1.41
CA ALA A 159 -15.47 7.27 2.49
C ALA A 159 -14.15 8.07 2.55
N MET A 160 -13.50 8.29 1.41
CA MET A 160 -12.27 9.09 1.37
C MET A 160 -12.51 10.56 1.71
N ARG A 161 -13.60 11.18 1.25
CA ARG A 161 -13.92 12.56 1.63
C ARG A 161 -14.03 12.72 3.15
N ARG A 162 -14.61 11.73 3.86
CA ARG A 162 -14.66 11.73 5.34
C ARG A 162 -13.25 11.70 5.94
N HIS A 163 -12.36 10.86 5.42
CA HIS A 163 -10.96 10.79 5.88
C HIS A 163 -10.19 12.09 5.62
N VAL A 164 -10.29 12.67 4.42
CA VAL A 164 -9.63 13.93 4.07
C VAL A 164 -10.18 15.09 4.89
N LYS A 165 -11.48 15.11 5.19
CA LYS A 165 -12.08 16.13 6.07
C LYS A 165 -11.47 16.09 7.47
N GLU A 166 -11.24 14.90 8.01
CA GLU A 166 -10.60 14.75 9.32
C GLU A 166 -9.12 15.13 9.30
N LEU A 167 -8.38 14.75 8.25
CA LEU A 167 -7.00 15.18 8.03
C LEU A 167 -6.89 16.70 7.97
N ARG A 168 -7.77 17.34 7.19
CA ARG A 168 -7.87 18.81 7.09
C ARG A 168 -8.14 19.46 8.44
N ARG A 169 -9.09 18.92 9.22
CA ARG A 169 -9.41 19.44 10.56
C ARG A 169 -8.19 19.38 11.47
N ARG A 170 -7.47 18.25 11.49
CA ARG A 170 -6.24 18.10 12.29
C ARG A 170 -5.15 19.04 11.82
N LEU A 171 -4.98 19.20 10.51
CA LEU A 171 -3.98 20.07 9.91
C LEU A 171 -4.11 21.53 10.36
N GLN A 172 -5.27 22.01 10.81
CA GLN A 172 -5.40 23.40 11.28
C GLN A 172 -4.51 23.70 12.50
N THR A 173 -4.32 22.73 13.39
CA THR A 173 -3.57 22.90 14.64
C THR A 173 -2.40 21.94 14.78
N TYR A 174 -2.18 21.07 13.79
CA TYR A 174 -1.12 20.07 13.80
C TYR A 174 0.26 20.73 13.84
N ARG A 175 1.09 20.45 14.84
CA ARG A 175 2.44 21.04 14.92
C ARG A 175 3.43 20.24 14.07
N ALA A 176 4.18 20.90 13.19
CA ALA A 176 5.28 20.25 12.48
C ALA A 176 6.32 19.72 13.48
N ARG A 177 6.87 18.54 13.19
CA ARG A 177 7.83 17.83 14.03
C ARG A 177 9.21 17.83 13.38
N GLN A 178 10.25 17.91 14.20
CA GLN A 178 11.63 17.84 13.71
C GLN A 178 11.96 16.42 13.24
N TRP A 179 12.60 16.34 12.08
CA TRP A 179 13.13 15.11 11.49
C TRP A 179 14.55 15.37 11.02
N GLU A 180 15.42 14.39 11.24
CA GLU A 180 16.69 14.28 10.55
C GLU A 180 16.49 13.36 9.34
N ILE A 181 16.62 13.91 8.14
CA ILE A 181 16.33 13.19 6.89
C ILE A 181 17.52 13.35 5.96
N GLU A 182 18.17 12.25 5.62
CA GLU A 182 19.23 12.21 4.62
C GLU A 182 18.73 11.44 3.41
N VAL A 183 18.79 12.05 2.24
CA VAL A 183 18.41 11.44 0.96
C VAL A 183 19.59 11.49 0.02
N GLU A 184 20.17 10.34 -0.31
CA GLU A 184 21.27 10.25 -1.28
C GLU A 184 22.43 11.24 -0.99
N GLY A 185 22.78 11.40 0.30
CA GLY A 185 23.82 12.33 0.76
C GLY A 185 23.38 13.81 0.90
N SER A 186 22.15 14.14 0.48
CA SER A 186 21.56 15.47 0.69
C SER A 186 20.80 15.53 2.02
N ASP A 187 21.09 16.55 2.81
CA ASP A 187 20.34 16.82 4.04
C ASP A 187 18.99 17.50 3.72
N LEU A 188 17.91 16.82 4.06
CA LEU A 188 16.53 17.31 3.98
C LEU A 188 15.91 17.49 5.37
N SER A 189 16.72 17.56 6.42
CA SER A 189 16.27 17.76 7.79
C SER A 189 15.42 19.01 7.95
N GLY A 190 14.56 19.00 8.96
CA GLY A 190 13.67 20.12 9.26
C GLY A 190 12.37 19.72 9.91
N ARG A 191 11.46 20.69 9.97
CA ARG A 191 10.15 20.51 10.59
C ARG A 191 9.10 20.17 9.54
N TYR A 192 8.47 19.00 9.68
CA TYR A 192 7.46 18.50 8.75
C TYR A 192 6.09 18.33 9.42
N LEU A 193 5.05 18.79 8.74
CA LEU A 193 3.65 18.44 9.01
C LEU A 193 3.38 16.98 8.64
N LEU A 194 3.92 16.57 7.51
CA LEU A 194 3.99 15.19 7.07
C LEU A 194 5.16 15.01 6.11
N TRP A 195 5.63 13.78 6.01
CA TRP A 195 6.46 13.34 4.90
C TRP A 195 6.05 11.92 4.50
N HIS A 196 6.32 11.55 3.25
CA HIS A 196 5.97 10.27 2.68
C HIS A 196 6.96 9.88 1.58
N ALA A 197 7.57 8.70 1.67
CA ALA A 197 8.23 8.03 0.56
C ALA A 197 7.18 7.16 -0.16
N MET A 198 6.74 7.61 -1.33
CA MET A 198 5.67 7.00 -2.11
C MET A 198 6.23 6.01 -3.13
N ASN A 199 5.69 4.79 -3.17
CA ASN A 199 5.94 3.82 -4.25
C ASN A 199 4.77 3.78 -5.25
N ILE A 200 3.56 4.12 -4.79
CA ILE A 200 2.37 4.31 -5.63
C ILE A 200 1.93 5.77 -5.64
N ARG A 201 0.97 6.11 -6.52
CA ARG A 201 0.56 7.51 -6.74
C ARG A 201 -0.24 8.14 -5.60
N SER A 202 -0.95 7.32 -4.82
CA SER A 202 -1.96 7.79 -3.86
C SER A 202 -1.85 7.12 -2.50
N VAL A 203 -2.15 7.89 -1.44
CA VAL A 203 -2.39 7.35 -0.11
C VAL A 203 -3.86 6.99 0.02
N GLY A 204 -4.15 5.71 0.21
CA GLY A 204 -5.52 5.20 0.09
C GLY A 204 -6.11 5.45 -1.31
N PRO A 205 -7.41 5.17 -1.51
CA PRO A 205 -7.99 5.03 -2.84
C PRO A 205 -7.95 6.27 -3.75
N VAL A 206 -7.92 7.50 -3.24
CA VAL A 206 -8.03 8.71 -4.11
C VAL A 206 -7.23 9.95 -3.66
N LEU A 207 -6.36 9.86 -2.65
CA LEU A 207 -5.55 11.01 -2.22
C LEU A 207 -4.17 10.96 -2.91
N THR A 208 -4.12 11.50 -4.14
CA THR A 208 -2.91 11.48 -4.98
C THR A 208 -1.91 12.55 -4.53
N LEU A 209 -0.73 12.12 -4.12
CA LEU A 209 0.38 12.99 -3.68
C LEU A 209 1.54 12.99 -4.68
N ALA A 210 1.79 11.85 -5.32
CA ALA A 210 2.82 11.67 -6.33
C ALA A 210 2.17 11.24 -7.64
N ALA A 211 1.62 12.20 -8.39
CA ALA A 211 0.85 11.90 -9.59
C ALA A 211 1.66 11.19 -10.67
N ASP A 212 2.99 11.32 -10.67
CA ASP A 212 3.88 10.75 -11.68
C ASP A 212 4.60 9.49 -11.19
N ALA A 213 4.30 9.00 -9.97
CA ALA A 213 4.94 7.83 -9.39
C ALA A 213 4.73 6.58 -10.26
N LYS A 214 5.81 5.84 -10.45
CA LYS A 214 5.85 4.57 -11.16
C LYS A 214 6.32 3.49 -10.20
N THR A 215 5.78 2.30 -10.39
CA THR A 215 6.06 1.16 -9.50
C THR A 215 7.18 0.27 -10.04
N ASN A 216 7.91 0.70 -11.06
CA ASN A 216 8.90 -0.11 -11.79
C ASN A 216 10.03 0.74 -12.39
N ASP A 217 10.34 1.89 -11.79
CA ASP A 217 11.37 2.82 -12.24
C ASP A 217 12.59 2.90 -11.29
N GLY A 218 12.63 2.02 -10.28
CA GLY A 218 13.69 1.92 -9.31
C GLY A 218 13.73 3.05 -8.28
N SER A 219 12.69 3.87 -8.17
CA SER A 219 12.66 5.05 -7.28
C SER A 219 11.39 5.12 -6.41
N PHE A 220 11.48 5.78 -5.26
CA PHE A 220 10.33 6.36 -4.57
C PHE A 220 10.16 7.83 -4.96
N ASP A 221 8.94 8.33 -4.80
CA ASP A 221 8.62 9.75 -4.80
C ASP A 221 8.48 10.27 -3.36
N PHE A 222 9.46 11.05 -2.90
CA PHE A 222 9.42 11.70 -1.61
C PHE A 222 8.58 12.98 -1.65
N VAL A 223 7.55 13.00 -0.83
CA VAL A 223 6.69 14.15 -0.57
C VAL A 223 6.95 14.62 0.86
N GLY A 224 7.31 15.89 1.04
CA GLY A 224 7.46 16.50 2.36
C GLY A 224 6.71 17.83 2.41
N ALA A 225 5.82 17.98 3.39
CA ALA A 225 5.15 19.26 3.67
C ALA A 225 5.72 19.83 4.97
N ARG A 226 6.36 21.00 4.87
CA ARG A 226 6.91 21.75 5.99
C ARG A 226 5.86 22.65 6.61
N GLU A 227 6.21 23.33 7.70
CA GLU A 227 5.30 24.21 8.42
C GLU A 227 4.78 25.35 7.52
N GLU A 228 5.65 25.91 6.68
CA GLU A 228 5.35 26.94 5.68
C GLU A 228 4.37 26.46 4.58
N ASP A 229 4.31 25.16 4.31
CA ASP A 229 3.43 24.57 3.29
C ASP A 229 1.98 24.38 3.79
N ARG A 230 1.68 24.71 5.05
CA ARG A 230 0.38 24.45 5.67
C ARG A 230 -0.79 24.99 4.86
N ALA A 231 -0.68 26.23 4.36
CA ALA A 231 -1.73 26.86 3.58
C ALA A 231 -1.99 26.11 2.26
N LEU A 232 -0.93 25.69 1.56
CA LEU A 232 -1.03 24.90 0.33
C LEU A 232 -1.68 23.54 0.59
N LEU A 233 -1.31 22.89 1.70
CA LEU A 233 -1.85 21.58 2.05
C LEU A 233 -3.33 21.67 2.49
N LEU A 234 -3.72 22.72 3.22
CA LEU A 234 -5.12 22.99 3.57
C LEU A 234 -5.96 23.21 2.32
N ASP A 235 -5.49 24.06 1.41
CA ASP A 235 -6.16 24.37 0.15
C ASP A 235 -6.30 23.14 -0.77
N TYR A 236 -5.28 22.27 -0.79
CA TYR A 236 -5.37 20.97 -1.44
C TYR A 236 -6.45 20.09 -0.80
N PHE A 237 -6.46 19.93 0.53
CA PHE A 237 -7.48 19.14 1.22
C PHE A 237 -8.89 19.73 1.07
N ASP A 238 -9.05 21.05 1.06
CA ASP A 238 -10.31 21.74 0.78
C ASP A 238 -10.88 21.36 -0.59
N ALA A 239 -10.04 21.40 -1.62
CA ALA A 239 -10.44 20.97 -2.96
C ALA A 239 -10.87 19.50 -2.97
N ARG A 240 -10.15 18.61 -2.28
CA ARG A 240 -10.48 17.18 -2.20
C ARG A 240 -11.78 16.91 -1.42
N VAL A 241 -12.04 17.64 -0.33
CA VAL A 241 -13.31 17.59 0.43
C VAL A 241 -14.47 18.05 -0.45
N ALA A 242 -14.28 19.11 -1.24
CA ALA A 242 -15.24 19.58 -2.23
C ALA A 242 -15.41 18.65 -3.45
N GLY A 243 -14.69 17.53 -3.50
CA GLY A 243 -14.75 16.55 -4.58
C GLY A 243 -13.98 16.94 -5.84
N LYS A 244 -13.28 18.08 -5.84
CA LYS A 244 -12.50 18.57 -6.98
C LYS A 244 -11.21 17.76 -7.14
N ARG A 245 -10.87 17.40 -8.38
CA ARG A 245 -9.56 16.83 -8.71
C ARG A 245 -8.57 17.98 -8.82
N ARG A 246 -7.60 18.02 -7.92
CA ARG A 246 -6.54 19.03 -7.92
C ARG A 246 -5.20 18.33 -7.90
N LYS A 247 -4.22 18.86 -8.63
CA LYS A 247 -2.83 18.39 -8.54
C LYS A 247 -2.30 18.72 -7.15
N PHE A 248 -1.55 17.79 -6.57
CA PHE A 248 -0.87 18.04 -5.30
C PHE A 248 0.15 19.18 -5.47
N PRO A 249 0.15 20.20 -4.59
CA PRO A 249 0.88 21.44 -4.84
C PRO A 249 2.39 21.31 -4.59
N LEU A 250 2.82 20.35 -3.77
CA LEU A 250 4.24 20.17 -3.45
C LEU A 250 4.86 19.18 -4.44
N ARG A 251 6.04 19.52 -4.95
CA ARG A 251 6.74 18.70 -5.94
C ARG A 251 7.44 17.53 -5.26
N PRO A 252 7.13 16.27 -5.63
CA PRO A 252 7.89 15.13 -5.13
C PRO A 252 9.34 15.14 -5.62
N LYS A 253 10.25 14.62 -4.79
CA LYS A 253 11.65 14.36 -5.14
C LYS A 253 11.85 12.86 -5.30
N ARG A 254 12.44 12.41 -6.41
CA ARG A 254 12.76 10.99 -6.56
C ARG A 254 13.96 10.62 -5.68
N LEU A 255 13.94 9.41 -5.14
CA LEU A 255 15.06 8.83 -4.40
C LEU A 255 15.05 7.31 -4.47
N THR A 256 16.22 6.70 -4.34
CA THR A 256 16.37 5.24 -4.22
C THR A 256 16.61 4.81 -2.77
N LYS A 257 17.11 5.73 -1.94
CA LYS A 257 17.50 5.49 -0.55
C LYS A 257 17.29 6.72 0.32
N MET A 258 16.76 6.52 1.52
CA MET A 258 16.61 7.57 2.54
C MET A 258 16.97 7.02 3.92
N ARG A 259 17.69 7.81 4.71
CA ARG A 259 17.93 7.56 6.13
C ARG A 259 17.17 8.58 6.96
N LEU A 260 16.65 8.11 8.08
CA LEU A 260 15.79 8.89 8.96
C LEU A 260 16.24 8.71 10.39
N ARG A 261 16.38 9.82 11.12
CA ARG A 261 16.51 9.81 12.57
C ARG A 261 15.45 10.71 13.18
N TRP A 262 14.81 10.22 14.24
CA TRP A 262 13.78 10.96 14.95
C TRP A 262 13.54 10.38 16.35
N THR A 263 12.69 11.07 17.10
CA THR A 263 12.31 10.67 18.45
C THR A 263 10.78 10.69 18.60
N LYS A 264 10.24 9.75 19.40
CA LYS A 264 8.86 9.78 19.96
C LYS A 264 7.65 9.61 19.01
N TRP A 265 7.79 9.82 17.71
CA TRP A 265 6.64 9.85 16.79
C TRP A 265 6.46 8.56 16.00
N PRO A 266 5.21 8.16 15.67
CA PRO A 266 4.98 6.97 14.88
C PRO A 266 5.33 7.19 13.40
N LEU A 267 5.69 6.09 12.75
CA LEU A 267 5.70 5.94 11.30
C LEU A 267 4.54 5.05 10.88
N HIS A 268 4.26 5.00 9.59
CA HIS A 268 3.51 3.92 8.99
C HIS A 268 4.22 3.39 7.75
N PHE A 269 3.94 2.14 7.45
CA PHE A 269 4.39 1.41 6.27
C PHE A 269 3.15 0.75 5.68
N ASP A 270 2.74 1.17 4.49
CA ASP A 270 1.39 0.90 3.98
C ASP A 270 0.32 1.34 5.00
N ASP A 271 -0.58 0.42 5.37
CA ASP A 271 -1.62 0.57 6.39
C ASP A 271 -1.17 0.17 7.81
N GLU A 272 0.11 -0.18 8.02
CA GLU A 272 0.63 -0.67 9.30
C GLU A 272 1.44 0.40 10.03
N LEU A 273 1.02 0.75 11.25
CA LEU A 273 1.77 1.65 12.12
C LEU A 273 3.03 1.00 12.69
N TRP A 274 4.03 1.83 12.96
CA TRP A 274 5.16 1.49 13.80
C TRP A 274 5.52 2.63 14.78
N PRO A 275 5.68 2.34 16.09
CA PRO A 275 5.29 1.09 16.74
C PRO A 275 3.78 0.81 16.61
N ALA A 276 3.36 -0.43 16.87
CA ALA A 276 1.94 -0.76 16.98
C ALA A 276 1.26 0.10 18.07
N GLU A 277 -0.07 0.22 18.04
CA GLU A 277 -0.88 1.26 18.72
C GLU A 277 -0.48 1.60 20.17
N ASP A 278 -0.02 0.61 20.95
CA ASP A 278 0.34 0.73 22.37
C ASP A 278 1.85 0.98 22.63
N GLY A 279 2.68 0.87 21.60
CA GLY A 279 4.11 1.09 21.68
C GLY A 279 4.47 2.58 21.69
N LYS A 280 5.41 2.95 22.55
CA LYS A 280 6.16 4.21 22.40
C LYS A 280 7.41 3.91 21.58
N PRO A 281 7.71 4.67 20.52
CA PRO A 281 8.96 4.48 19.81
C PRO A 281 10.13 4.75 20.78
N PRO A 282 11.26 4.05 20.61
CA PRO A 282 12.50 4.31 21.33
C PRO A 282 12.86 5.80 21.38
N GLN A 283 13.61 6.20 22.41
CA GLN A 283 14.05 7.59 22.61
C GLN A 283 14.81 8.13 21.40
N GLN A 284 15.54 7.29 20.68
CA GLN A 284 16.16 7.61 19.41
C GLN A 284 15.93 6.44 18.44
N CYS A 285 15.37 6.76 17.27
CA CYS A 285 15.11 5.79 16.22
C CYS A 285 15.92 6.18 14.99
N GLU A 286 16.58 5.20 14.39
CA GLU A 286 17.19 5.33 13.07
C GLU A 286 16.61 4.26 12.16
N ILE A 287 16.17 4.65 10.97
CA ILE A 287 15.76 3.70 9.94
C ILE A 287 16.35 4.06 8.59
N GLU A 288 16.43 3.05 7.75
CA GLU A 288 16.82 3.17 6.35
C GLU A 288 15.69 2.64 5.47
N LEU A 289 15.24 3.46 4.52
CA LEU A 289 14.31 3.09 3.46
C LEU A 289 15.11 2.89 2.17
N ILE A 290 14.85 1.79 1.48
CA ILE A 290 15.56 1.37 0.28
C ILE A 290 14.55 0.85 -0.74
N VAL A 291 14.70 1.24 -2.00
CA VAL A 291 13.97 0.62 -3.11
C VAL A 291 14.63 -0.72 -3.46
N LYS A 292 13.87 -1.81 -3.41
CA LYS A 292 14.25 -3.07 -4.07
C LYS A 292 13.66 -3.08 -5.47
N ASN A 293 14.50 -2.78 -6.46
CA ASN A 293 14.12 -2.75 -7.87
C ASN A 293 13.64 -4.14 -8.34
N ALA A 294 12.53 -4.17 -9.07
CA ALA A 294 11.94 -5.35 -9.71
C ALA A 294 11.75 -6.57 -8.79
N ALA A 295 11.56 -6.33 -7.49
CA ALA A 295 11.57 -7.37 -6.46
C ALA A 295 10.29 -8.22 -6.39
N LEU A 296 9.26 -7.83 -7.13
CA LEU A 296 8.03 -8.59 -7.27
C LEU A 296 7.64 -8.67 -8.76
N ARG A 297 7.16 -9.84 -9.18
CA ARG A 297 6.62 -10.06 -10.52
C ARG A 297 5.10 -9.97 -10.48
N ILE A 298 4.50 -9.23 -11.40
CA ILE A 298 3.06 -8.98 -11.47
C ILE A 298 2.53 -9.51 -12.79
N TRP A 299 1.58 -10.45 -12.74
CA TRP A 299 0.90 -10.96 -13.92
C TRP A 299 -0.32 -10.09 -14.22
N ARG A 300 -0.22 -9.22 -15.21
CA ARG A 300 -1.28 -8.26 -15.56
C ARG A 300 -1.85 -8.59 -16.93
N ILE A 301 -3.17 -8.55 -17.02
CA ILE A 301 -3.91 -8.63 -18.28
C ILE A 301 -4.11 -7.19 -18.76
N GLU A 302 -3.69 -6.89 -19.99
CA GLU A 302 -3.74 -5.54 -20.58
C GLU A 302 -5.04 -5.28 -21.33
#